data_AF-U2ANW8-F1
#
_entry.id   AF-U2ANW8-F1
#
_cell.length_a   1.000
_cell.length_b   1.000
_cell.length_c   1.000
_cell.angle_alpha   90.00
_cell.angle_beta   90.00
_cell.angle_gamma   90.00
#
_symmetry.space_group_name_H-M   'P 1'
#
loop_
_entity.id
_entity.type
_entity.pdbx_description
1 polymer ?
#
loop_
_entity_poly.entity_id
_entity_poly.type
_entity_poly.pdbx_seq_one_letter_code
_entity_poly.pdbx_strand_id
1 'polypeptide(L)'
;MEYIVTIDDSNRQALEVIEYLKKFNFVKIVNSRKAKSELISQSLEEDEDGLPLKYKEEILSMSKSVNKKIAQRWNEEREKRLKKEQVI
;
A
#
# COMPACT_ATOMS: atom_id res chain seq x y z
N MET A 1 32.13 4.23 -10.82
CA MET A 1 31.75 3.96 -9.43
C MET A 1 30.66 4.95 -9.05
N GLU A 2 29.57 4.48 -8.47
CA GLU A 2 28.43 5.32 -8.08
C GLU A 2 28.52 5.62 -6.57
N TYR A 3 28.28 6.87 -6.20
CA TYR A 3 28.31 7.32 -4.81
C TYR A 3 26.95 7.94 -4.46
N ILE A 4 26.36 7.49 -3.36
CA ILE A 4 25.08 8.00 -2.85
C ILE A 4 25.38 8.87 -1.63
N VAL A 5 24.98 10.14 -1.69
CA VAL A 5 25.13 11.09 -0.58
C VAL A 5 23.75 11.47 -0.07
N THR A 6 23.51 11.28 1.22
CA THR A 6 22.27 11.69 1.88
C THR A 6 22.50 13.04 2.55
N ILE A 7 21.70 14.03 2.18
CA ILE A 7 21.75 15.40 2.71
C ILE A 7 20.41 15.67 3.42
N ASP A 8 20.48 16.09 4.68
CA ASP A 8 19.32 16.56 5.44
C ASP A 8 19.05 18.04 5.10
N ASP A 9 17.84 18.35 4.62
CA ASP A 9 17.44 19.69 4.18
C ASP A 9 17.01 20.63 5.33
N SER A 10 17.08 20.18 6.59
CA SER A 10 16.67 20.97 7.76
C SER A 10 17.63 22.12 8.10
N ASN A 11 18.82 22.15 7.51
CA ASN A 11 19.83 23.19 7.73
C ASN A 11 19.98 24.10 6.50
N ARG A 12 20.05 25.42 6.71
CA ARG A 12 20.30 26.41 5.64
C ARG A 12 21.59 26.14 4.86
N GLN A 13 22.62 25.60 5.51
CA GLN A 13 23.88 25.21 4.86
C GLN A 13 23.69 24.05 3.87
N ALA A 14 22.74 23.15 4.13
CA ALA A 14 22.46 22.03 3.24
C ALA A 14 21.87 22.50 1.90
N LEU A 15 21.03 23.54 1.93
CA LEU A 15 20.48 24.18 0.73
C LEU A 15 21.59 24.80 -0.14
N GLU A 16 22.54 25.50 0.47
CA GLU A 16 23.69 26.10 -0.23
C GLU A 16 24.57 25.02 -0.88
N VAL A 17 24.79 23.89 -0.21
CA VAL A 17 25.52 22.74 -0.76
C VAL A 17 24.78 22.12 -1.95
N ILE A 18 23.45 21.97 -1.87
CA ILE A 18 22.63 21.47 -2.98
C ILE A 18 22.71 22.42 -4.19
N GLU A 19 22.65 23.74 -3.97
CA GLU A 19 22.79 24.74 -5.04
C GLU A 19 24.18 24.71 -5.67
N TYR A 20 25.22 24.53 -4.87
CA TYR A 20 26.58 24.38 -5.35
C TYR A 20 26.74 23.11 -6.20
N LEU A 21 26.23 21.98 -5.72
CA LEU A 21 26.26 20.70 -6.44
C LEU A 21 25.50 20.76 -7.77
N LYS A 22 24.42 21.56 -7.85
CA LYS A 22 23.62 21.75 -9.06
C LYS A 22 24.38 22.45 -10.20
N LYS A 23 25.48 23.16 -9.90
CA LYS A 23 26.32 23.82 -10.93
C LYS A 23 27.15 22.82 -11.75
N PHE A 24 27.31 21.60 -11.26
CA PHE A 24 28.09 20.57 -11.94
C PHE A 24 27.21 19.72 -12.85
N ASN A 25 27.63 19.57 -14.10
CA ASN A 25 26.91 18.78 -15.12
C ASN A 25 27.00 17.25 -14.90
N PHE A 26 27.91 16.79 -14.06
CA PHE A 26 28.12 15.37 -13.74
C PHE A 26 27.37 14.93 -12.48
N VAL A 27 26.70 15.84 -11.77
CA VAL A 27 25.96 15.53 -10.55
C VAL A 27 24.48 15.34 -10.86
N LYS A 28 23.96 14.15 -10.54
CA LYS A 28 22.53 13.83 -10.67
C LYS A 28 21.88 13.88 -9.29
N ILE A 29 21.03 14.88 -9.06
CA ILE A 29 20.27 15.03 -7.81
C ILE A 29 18.94 14.29 -7.97
N VAL A 30 18.75 13.20 -7.21
CA VAL A 30 17.51 12.43 -7.18
C VAL A 30 16.79 12.70 -5.87
N ASN A 31 15.59 13.29 -5.94
CA ASN A 31 14.80 13.58 -4.76
C ASN A 31 13.88 12.39 -4.43
N SER A 32 14.25 11.60 -3.42
CA SER A 32 13.55 10.36 -3.04
C SER A 32 12.12 10.56 -2.55
N ARG A 33 11.74 11.77 -2.10
CA ARG A 33 10.35 12.08 -1.71
C ARG A 33 9.37 12.02 -2.89
N LYS A 34 9.80 12.39 -4.10
CA LYS A 34 8.96 12.35 -5.32
C LYS A 34 8.88 10.96 -5.94
N ALA A 35 9.90 10.12 -5.77
CA ALA A 35 9.90 8.75 -6.28
C ALA A 35 8.81 7.87 -5.62
N LYS A 36 8.42 8.17 -4.37
CA LYS A 36 7.35 7.46 -3.68
C LYS A 36 5.96 7.76 -4.24
N SER A 37 5.71 8.99 -4.72
CA SER A 37 4.41 9.35 -5.33
C SER A 37 4.25 8.78 -6.74
N GLU A 38 5.34 8.60 -7.47
CA GLU A 38 5.33 8.11 -8.85
C GLU A 38 5.11 6.59 -8.94
N LEU A 39 5.47 5.84 -7.89
CA LEU A 39 5.11 4.42 -7.73
C LEU A 39 3.62 4.21 -7.43
N ILE A 40 2.96 5.21 -6.84
CA ILE A 40 1.52 5.16 -6.51
C ILE A 40 0.67 5.59 -7.71
N SER A 41 1.23 6.37 -8.65
CA SER A 41 0.50 6.91 -9.80
C SER A 41 0.46 5.98 -11.03
N GLN A 42 0.77 4.68 -10.89
CA GLN A 42 0.29 3.73 -11.89
C GLN A 42 -1.23 3.67 -11.76
N SER A 43 -1.91 4.53 -12.51
CA SER A 43 -3.36 4.50 -12.75
C SER A 43 -3.74 3.07 -13.13
N LEU A 44 -4.22 2.30 -12.15
CA LEU A 44 -4.84 1.02 -12.42
C LEU A 44 -6.18 1.33 -13.07
N GLU A 45 -6.49 0.63 -14.15
CA GLU A 45 -7.83 0.68 -14.73
C GLU A 45 -8.79 0.06 -13.69
N GLU A 46 -9.73 0.87 -13.23
CA GLU A 46 -10.76 0.48 -12.28
C GLU A 46 -12.01 0.03 -13.05
N ASP A 47 -12.67 -1.01 -12.56
CA ASP A 47 -13.95 -1.48 -13.09
C ASP A 47 -15.10 -0.54 -12.67
N GLU A 48 -16.32 -0.74 -13.18
CA GLU A 48 -17.49 0.11 -12.84
C GLU A 48 -17.76 0.20 -11.33
N ASP A 49 -17.37 -0.82 -10.55
CA ASP A 49 -17.47 -0.86 -9.09
C ASP A 49 -16.23 -0.27 -8.37
N GLY A 50 -15.32 0.41 -9.08
CA GLY A 50 -14.10 1.01 -8.54
C GLY A 50 -13.02 -0.01 -8.13
N LEU A 51 -13.12 -1.26 -8.61
CA LEU A 51 -12.18 -2.31 -8.26
C LEU A 51 -11.05 -2.38 -9.30
N PRO A 52 -9.76 -2.41 -8.89
CA PRO A 52 -8.67 -2.50 -9.85
C PRO A 52 -8.73 -3.77 -10.71
N LEU A 53 -8.86 -3.65 -12.03
CA LEU A 53 -9.00 -4.79 -12.97
C LEU A 53 -7.89 -5.82 -12.76
N LYS A 54 -6.65 -5.36 -12.57
CA LYS A 54 -5.47 -6.20 -12.42
C LYS A 54 -5.56 -7.19 -11.26
N TYR A 55 -6.28 -6.84 -10.19
CA TYR A 55 -6.37 -7.64 -8.96
C TYR A 55 -7.81 -8.05 -8.62
N LYS A 56 -8.79 -7.79 -9.51
CA LYS A 56 -10.22 -8.02 -9.27
C LYS A 56 -10.51 -9.45 -8.83
N GLU A 57 -10.02 -10.44 -9.57
CA GLU A 57 -10.26 -11.85 -9.27
C GLU A 57 -9.61 -12.30 -7.95
N GLU A 58 -8.42 -11.78 -7.65
CA GLU A 58 -7.71 -12.09 -6.41
C GLU A 58 -8.43 -11.51 -5.18
N ILE A 59 -8.86 -10.24 -5.27
CA ILE A 59 -9.64 -9.57 -4.22
C ILE A 59 -10.98 -10.28 -4.01
N LEU A 60 -11.67 -10.65 -5.09
CA LEU A 60 -12.95 -11.35 -5.03
C LEU A 60 -12.82 -12.74 -4.39
N SER A 61 -11.79 -13.48 -4.78
CA SER A 61 -11.48 -14.80 -4.22
C SER A 61 -11.19 -14.71 -2.71
N MET A 62 -10.36 -13.76 -2.31
CA MET A 62 -10.07 -13.50 -0.90
C MET A 62 -11.34 -13.17 -0.12
N SER A 63 -12.17 -12.25 -0.62
CA SER A 63 -13.44 -11.85 0.02
C SER A 63 -14.38 -13.04 0.21
N LYS A 64 -14.57 -13.85 -0.83
CA LYS A 64 -15.39 -15.09 -0.76
C LYS A 64 -14.86 -16.06 0.29
N SER A 65 -13.54 -16.25 0.35
CA SER A 65 -12.93 -17.19 1.30
C SER A 65 -13.12 -16.75 2.76
N VAL A 66 -12.99 -15.45 3.03
CA VAL A 66 -13.17 -14.87 4.37
C VAL A 66 -14.64 -14.94 4.78
N ASN A 67 -15.54 -14.49 3.91
CA ASN A 67 -16.98 -14.50 4.17
C ASN A 67 -17.50 -15.92 4.44
N LYS A 68 -17.01 -16.92 3.70
CA LYS A 68 -17.35 -18.33 3.92
C LYS A 68 -16.92 -18.81 5.31
N LYS A 69 -15.69 -18.51 5.74
CA LYS A 69 -15.18 -18.90 7.06
C LYS A 69 -15.94 -18.21 8.20
N ILE A 70 -16.27 -16.93 8.04
CA ILE A 70 -17.06 -16.18 9.02
C ILE A 70 -18.46 -16.78 9.15
N ALA A 71 -19.14 -17.03 8.02
CA ALA A 71 -20.47 -17.62 8.01
C ALA A 71 -20.49 -19.02 8.67
N GLN A 72 -19.47 -19.84 8.43
CA GLN A 72 -19.34 -21.14 9.10
C GLN A 72 -19.25 -21.01 10.62
N ARG A 73 -18.34 -20.15 11.11
CA ARG A 73 -18.20 -19.91 12.56
C ARG A 73 -19.48 -19.40 13.20
N TRP A 74 -20.16 -18.46 12.52
CA TRP A 74 -21.43 -17.92 12.99
C TRP A 74 -22.51 -18.99 13.10
N ASN A 75 -22.64 -19.85 12.09
CA ASN A 75 -23.61 -20.94 12.09
C ASN A 75 -23.31 -21.97 13.19
N GLU A 76 -22.05 -22.36 13.36
CA GLU A 76 -21.64 -23.27 14.44
C GLU A 76 -21.95 -22.71 15.83
N GLU A 77 -21.70 -21.42 16.05
CA GLU A 77 -22.01 -20.77 17.33
C GLU A 77 -23.52 -20.69 17.56
N ARG A 78 -24.29 -20.39 16.51
CA ARG A 78 -25.76 -20.36 16.56
C ARG A 78 -26.34 -21.74 16.88
N GLU A 79 -25.83 -22.80 16.25
CA GLU A 79 -26.24 -24.18 16.54
C GLU A 79 -25.90 -24.60 17.98
N LYS A 80 -24.74 -24.19 18.50
CA LYS A 80 -24.38 -24.43 19.91
C LYS A 80 -25.33 -23.74 20.87
N ARG A 81 -25.79 -22.52 20.58
CA ARG A 81 -26.78 -21.81 21.40
C ARG A 81 -28.15 -22.51 21.36
N LEU A 82 -28.63 -22.85 20.17
CA LEU A 82 -29.89 -23.57 19.99
C LEU A 82 -29.92 -24.93 20.70
N LYS A 83 -28.80 -25.65 20.72
CA LYS A 83 -28.68 -26.92 21.47
C LYS A 83 -28.69 -26.71 22.98
N LYS A 84 -28.13 -25.61 23.49
CA LYS A 84 -28.18 -25.29 24.93
C LYS A 84 -29.59 -24.89 25.37
N GLU A 85 -30.31 -24.14 24.55
CA GLU A 85 -31.70 -23.73 24.84
C GLU A 85 -32.70 -24.90 24.79
N GLN A 86 -32.44 -25.95 24.01
CA GLN A 86 -33.30 -27.15 23.95
C GLN A 86 -33.08 -28.15 25.10
N VAL A 87 -32.03 -27.97 25.91
CA VAL A 87 -31.67 -28.87 27.02
C VAL A 87 -32.13 -28.33 28.39
N ILE A 88 -32.78 -27.16 28.40
CA ILE A 88 -33.43 -26.53 29.56
C ILE A 88 -34.94 -26.72 29.42
#